data_AF-E4URS7-F1
#
_entry.id   AF-E4URS7-F1
#
_cell.length_a   1.000
_cell.length_b   1.000
_cell.length_c   1.000
_cell.angle_alpha   90.00
_cell.angle_beta   90.00
_cell.angle_gamma   90.00
#
_symmetry.space_group_name_H-M   'P 1'
#
loop_
_entity.id
_entity.type
_entity.pdbx_description
1 polymer ?
#
loop_
_entity_poly.entity_id
_entity_poly.type
_entity_poly.pdbx_seq_one_letter_code
_entity_poly.pdbx_strand_id
1 'polypeptide(L)'
;MPASSSSESPRLKVYLAWVDIWLNASGNRDDTQKPPPMDVDDLSSLFQDSSLSRALDPALLLAAVTSFQQRYRKGEIILAGTRPPSCEDTDLLSERYNPRVQCTCDGISPMSSVKDASLTNVTACRSIEKMLVAQRNVIKRDQEWNGHGLFTAEKLRGAVEELIFCNFDMQGSPTICSGASAASITPIKAPDRRPNPLCDNAPRIFNKYFPTSEKIKLCADAKYFYAMACGGSPVDEGILRAIADAGNDVLIGDYCEAATEETLKILQKNGAAAVAFLKACNLAGIVSSWQLDILAAAHIQFRVLGYYRNHAVSKIPGGLYGSRMTHLTTQRHIDIANAVGIVAASLATGQRINEAEYMKLSYGTTLVNDLVDLRSDTMRKQRENPVLRGVRGSACQYLKEKLLECIICARELIESKKLLAMVTMAFCNWTVMASHHKLYELVHGVREGTAIAQCEYDSLDEQYDRLLEALQPYGSLGSGGPLWELKRMELDKLYHGYRRSPESHSAWLADMVRLLLKPSTFRRIVDVVHYSWTDDVGEVDYCP
;
A
#
# COMPACT_ATOMS: atom_id res chain seq x y z
N MET A 1 10.58 -12.47 -32.15
CA MET A 1 10.85 -13.80 -31.56
C MET A 1 9.55 -14.34 -30.98
N PRO A 2 9.20 -15.62 -31.18
CA PRO A 2 8.02 -16.20 -30.53
C PRO A 2 8.29 -16.23 -29.03
N ALA A 3 7.41 -15.63 -28.24
CA ALA A 3 7.47 -15.71 -26.78
C ALA A 3 7.36 -17.19 -26.39
N SER A 4 8.42 -17.75 -25.80
CA SER A 4 8.27 -19.04 -25.11
C SER A 4 7.21 -18.85 -24.03
N SER A 5 6.22 -19.73 -24.03
CA SER A 5 5.26 -19.83 -22.95
C SER A 5 6.06 -20.18 -21.69
N SER A 6 6.33 -19.19 -20.83
CA SER A 6 6.87 -19.46 -19.51
C SER A 6 5.87 -20.40 -18.81
N SER A 7 6.29 -21.64 -18.54
CA SER A 7 5.47 -22.55 -17.76
C SER A 7 5.23 -21.91 -16.39
N GLU A 8 3.99 -21.55 -16.09
CA GLU A 8 3.59 -21.05 -14.78
C GLU A 8 4.12 -21.96 -13.67
N SER A 9 4.62 -21.37 -12.58
CA SER A 9 5.12 -22.13 -11.44
C SER A 9 4.07 -23.14 -10.92
N PRO A 10 4.46 -24.38 -10.56
CA PRO A 10 3.57 -25.33 -9.91
C PRO A 10 2.86 -24.74 -8.68
N ARG A 11 3.57 -23.95 -7.88
CA ARG A 11 3.01 -23.33 -6.66
C ARG A 11 2.01 -22.22 -6.98
N LEU A 12 2.23 -21.46 -8.05
CA LEU A 12 1.24 -20.50 -8.55
C LEU A 12 -0.07 -21.22 -8.94
N LYS A 13 0.03 -22.34 -9.65
CA LYS A 13 -1.16 -23.14 -10.02
C LYS A 13 -1.91 -23.67 -8.80
N VAL A 14 -1.18 -24.18 -7.80
CA VAL A 14 -1.77 -24.64 -6.54
C VAL A 14 -2.44 -23.48 -5.79
N TYR A 15 -1.81 -22.30 -5.74
CA TYR A 15 -2.39 -21.11 -5.12
C TYR A 15 -3.69 -20.67 -5.79
N LEU A 16 -3.70 -20.59 -7.13
CA LEU A 16 -4.91 -20.21 -7.87
C LEU A 16 -6.05 -21.23 -7.64
N ALA A 17 -5.75 -22.52 -7.69
CA ALA A 17 -6.72 -23.57 -7.40
C ALA A 17 -7.20 -23.54 -5.93
N TRP A 18 -6.32 -23.21 -4.98
CA TRP A 18 -6.67 -23.04 -3.57
C TRP A 18 -7.68 -21.91 -3.38
N VAL A 19 -7.43 -20.75 -3.99
CA VAL A 19 -8.36 -19.61 -3.97
C VAL A 19 -9.70 -20.00 -4.59
N ASP A 20 -9.69 -20.61 -5.77
CA ASP A 20 -10.93 -21.04 -6.44
C ASP A 20 -11.75 -22.00 -5.56
N ILE A 21 -11.11 -22.98 -4.93
CA ILE A 21 -11.78 -23.91 -4.01
C ILE A 21 -12.32 -23.16 -2.79
N TRP A 22 -11.54 -22.25 -2.19
CA TRP A 22 -11.94 -21.49 -1.02
C TRP A 22 -13.17 -20.61 -1.29
N LEU A 23 -13.18 -19.91 -2.43
CA LEU A 23 -14.29 -19.05 -2.85
C LEU A 23 -15.58 -19.85 -3.08
N ASN A 24 -15.47 -21.09 -3.57
CA ASN A 24 -16.62 -21.97 -3.83
C ASN A 24 -17.06 -22.79 -2.60
N ALA A 25 -16.17 -23.03 -1.64
CA ALA A 25 -16.48 -23.82 -0.43
C ALA A 25 -17.26 -23.03 0.63
N SER A 26 -17.17 -21.70 0.62
CA SER A 26 -17.66 -20.76 1.65
C SER A 26 -19.19 -20.54 1.66
N GLY A 27 -19.99 -21.54 1.29
CA GLY A 27 -21.45 -21.34 1.15
C GLY A 27 -22.39 -22.49 1.46
N ASN A 28 -21.96 -23.75 1.65
CA ASN A 28 -22.96 -24.84 1.63
C ASN A 28 -22.51 -26.22 2.16
N ARG A 29 -22.01 -26.34 3.39
CA ARG A 29 -21.75 -27.69 3.96
C ARG A 29 -22.19 -27.84 5.40
N ASP A 30 -23.35 -28.49 5.54
CA ASP A 30 -23.85 -29.17 6.73
C ASP A 30 -22.68 -29.85 7.47
N ASP A 31 -22.48 -29.50 8.75
CA ASP A 31 -21.33 -29.95 9.56
C ASP A 31 -21.37 -31.45 9.91
N THR A 32 -22.46 -32.12 9.55
CA THR A 32 -22.80 -33.48 10.01
C THR A 32 -22.21 -34.61 9.16
N GLN A 33 -21.59 -34.34 8.00
CA GLN A 33 -20.98 -35.36 7.13
C GLN A 33 -19.56 -35.00 6.63
N LYS A 34 -18.77 -34.27 7.42
CA LYS A 34 -17.41 -33.94 7.00
C LYS A 34 -16.44 -35.10 7.31
N PRO A 35 -15.60 -35.53 6.35
CA PRO A 35 -14.56 -36.51 6.62
C PRO A 35 -13.61 -36.00 7.72
N PRO A 36 -12.92 -36.89 8.45
CA PRO A 36 -11.96 -36.48 9.46
C PRO A 36 -10.90 -35.57 8.84
N PRO A 37 -10.48 -34.50 9.53
CA PRO A 37 -9.48 -33.58 9.00
C PRO A 37 -8.14 -34.29 8.82
N MET A 38 -7.46 -34.00 7.71
CA MET A 38 -6.05 -34.39 7.48
C MET A 38 -5.17 -33.93 8.63
N ASP A 39 -4.07 -34.62 8.93
CA ASP A 39 -3.12 -34.16 9.95
C ASP A 39 -2.42 -32.85 9.55
N VAL A 40 -1.98 -32.07 10.55
CA VAL A 40 -1.17 -30.85 10.33
C VAL A 40 0.12 -31.21 9.59
N ASP A 41 0.72 -32.36 9.90
CA ASP A 41 1.92 -32.86 9.21
C ASP A 41 1.65 -33.25 7.76
N ASP A 42 0.47 -33.84 7.48
CA ASP A 42 0.04 -34.13 6.11
C ASP A 42 -0.22 -32.85 5.32
N LEU A 43 -0.87 -31.86 5.95
CA LEU A 43 -1.08 -30.54 5.37
C LEU A 43 0.27 -29.87 5.08
N SER A 44 1.20 -29.86 6.04
CA SER A 44 2.56 -29.33 5.87
C SER A 44 3.27 -29.99 4.68
N SER A 45 3.25 -31.33 4.63
CA SER A 45 3.92 -32.12 3.60
C SER A 45 3.34 -31.87 2.20
N LEU A 46 2.04 -31.60 2.08
CA LEU A 46 1.38 -31.32 0.81
C LEU A 46 1.86 -30.01 0.16
N PHE A 47 2.23 -29.01 0.96
CA PHE A 47 2.67 -27.69 0.48
C PHE A 47 4.19 -27.54 0.32
N GLN A 48 4.96 -28.60 0.56
CA GLN A 48 6.39 -28.67 0.21
C GLN A 48 6.57 -28.75 -1.32
N ASP A 49 7.69 -28.24 -1.83
CA ASP A 49 7.97 -28.19 -3.28
C ASP A 49 7.90 -29.57 -3.95
N SER A 50 8.35 -30.62 -3.26
CA SER A 50 8.32 -32.01 -3.73
C SER A 50 6.90 -32.59 -3.92
N SER A 51 5.89 -31.99 -3.28
CA SER A 51 4.51 -32.50 -3.25
C SER A 51 3.53 -31.65 -4.05
N LEU A 52 3.96 -30.52 -4.64
CA LEU A 52 3.04 -29.59 -5.32
C LEU A 52 2.27 -30.23 -6.48
N SER A 53 2.86 -31.22 -7.18
CA SER A 53 2.16 -31.96 -8.23
C SER A 53 0.95 -32.74 -7.69
N ARG A 54 1.03 -33.26 -6.47
CA ARG A 54 -0.09 -33.91 -5.77
C ARG A 54 -1.12 -32.89 -5.33
N ALA A 55 -0.69 -31.71 -4.87
CA ALA A 55 -1.58 -30.63 -4.47
C ALA A 55 -2.43 -30.07 -5.62
N LEU A 56 -2.10 -30.40 -6.88
CA LEU A 56 -2.94 -30.07 -8.04
C LEU A 56 -4.11 -31.05 -8.26
N ASP A 57 -4.19 -32.16 -7.53
CA ASP A 57 -5.38 -33.01 -7.52
C ASP A 57 -6.54 -32.22 -6.86
N PRO A 58 -7.65 -31.96 -7.58
CA PRO A 58 -8.74 -31.13 -7.06
C PRO A 58 -9.42 -31.72 -5.81
N ALA A 59 -9.51 -33.04 -5.70
CA ALA A 59 -10.15 -33.70 -4.56
C ALA A 59 -9.25 -33.62 -3.32
N LEU A 60 -7.94 -33.82 -3.50
CA LEU A 60 -6.96 -33.69 -2.42
C LEU A 60 -6.86 -32.23 -1.94
N LEU A 61 -6.82 -31.26 -2.85
CA LEU A 61 -6.75 -29.85 -2.48
C LEU A 61 -8.03 -29.39 -1.77
N LEU A 62 -9.21 -29.87 -2.19
CA LEU A 62 -10.47 -29.63 -1.49
C LEU A 62 -10.47 -30.22 -0.07
N ALA A 63 -9.94 -31.44 0.09
CA ALA A 63 -9.78 -32.06 1.41
C ALA A 63 -8.81 -31.26 2.28
N ALA A 64 -7.73 -30.74 1.72
CA ALA A 64 -6.76 -29.90 2.42
C ALA A 64 -7.38 -28.57 2.89
N VAL A 65 -8.09 -27.84 2.00
CA VAL A 65 -8.81 -26.60 2.36
C VAL A 65 -9.82 -26.87 3.47
N THR A 66 -10.64 -27.92 3.33
CA THR A 66 -11.66 -28.27 4.32
C THR A 66 -11.02 -28.63 5.67
N SER A 67 -9.93 -29.39 5.67
CA SER A 67 -9.20 -29.78 6.87
C SER A 67 -8.57 -28.57 7.56
N PHE A 68 -7.94 -27.67 6.79
CA PHE A 68 -7.38 -26.42 7.30
C PHE A 68 -8.45 -25.60 8.04
N GLN A 69 -9.60 -25.38 7.41
CA GLN A 69 -10.70 -24.63 8.01
C GLN A 69 -11.24 -25.27 9.30
N GLN A 70 -11.38 -26.59 9.35
CA GLN A 70 -11.82 -27.29 10.55
C GLN A 70 -10.82 -27.14 11.70
N ARG A 71 -9.53 -27.37 11.43
CA ARG A 71 -8.46 -27.26 12.43
C ARG A 71 -8.28 -25.83 12.92
N TYR A 72 -8.40 -24.86 12.02
CA TYR A 72 -8.43 -23.44 12.37
C TYR A 72 -9.57 -23.11 13.34
N ARG A 73 -10.80 -23.53 13.05
CA ARG A 73 -11.97 -23.32 13.94
C ARG A 73 -11.82 -23.99 15.31
N LYS A 74 -11.07 -25.09 15.39
CA LYS A 74 -10.75 -25.78 16.65
C LYS A 74 -9.58 -25.14 17.42
N GLY A 75 -8.92 -24.13 16.86
CA GLY A 75 -7.74 -23.49 17.46
C GLY A 75 -6.45 -24.31 17.35
N GLU A 76 -6.44 -25.37 16.54
CA GLU A 76 -5.27 -26.22 16.31
C GLU A 76 -4.27 -25.57 15.34
N ILE A 77 -4.77 -24.70 14.44
CA ILE A 77 -3.95 -23.85 13.59
C ILE A 77 -4.11 -22.41 14.05
N ILE A 78 -3.01 -21.81 14.51
CA ILE A 78 -2.92 -20.40 14.88
C ILE A 78 -2.21 -19.64 13.76
N LEU A 79 -2.83 -18.57 13.25
CA LEU A 79 -2.27 -17.80 12.13
C LEU A 79 -1.05 -16.99 12.54
N ALA A 80 -1.17 -16.28 13.66
CA ALA A 80 -0.14 -15.42 14.21
C ALA A 80 -0.24 -15.37 15.73
N GLY A 81 0.83 -14.90 16.36
CA GLY A 81 0.90 -14.83 17.82
C GLY A 81 0.84 -16.20 18.50
N THR A 82 0.39 -16.20 19.75
CA THR A 82 0.43 -17.39 20.64
C THR A 82 -0.96 -17.93 20.96
N ARG A 83 -2.03 -17.26 20.51
CA ARG A 83 -3.42 -17.64 20.75
C ARG A 83 -4.25 -17.56 19.47
N PRO A 84 -5.25 -18.44 19.29
CA PRO A 84 -6.21 -18.31 18.20
C PRO A 84 -7.04 -17.03 18.38
N PRO A 85 -7.57 -16.45 17.29
CA PRO A 85 -8.37 -15.25 17.40
C PRO A 85 -9.68 -15.52 18.14
N SER A 86 -10.09 -14.56 18.98
CA SER A 86 -11.30 -14.67 19.79
C SER A 86 -12.45 -13.76 19.33
N CYS A 87 -12.24 -12.93 18.31
CA CYS A 87 -13.27 -12.10 17.69
C CYS A 87 -12.95 -11.75 16.23
N GLU A 88 -13.92 -11.22 15.49
CA GLU A 88 -13.78 -10.85 14.08
C GLU A 88 -12.68 -9.81 13.82
N ASP A 89 -12.43 -8.88 14.76
CA ASP A 89 -11.42 -7.83 14.62
C ASP A 89 -9.98 -8.38 14.51
N THR A 90 -9.71 -9.55 15.10
CA THR A 90 -8.41 -10.24 15.07
C THR A 90 -8.43 -11.49 14.20
N ASP A 91 -9.59 -11.90 13.70
CA ASP A 91 -9.75 -13.05 12.81
C ASP A 91 -9.56 -12.65 11.34
N LEU A 92 -8.35 -12.94 10.83
CA LEU A 92 -8.01 -12.73 9.42
C LEU A 92 -8.79 -13.62 8.44
N LEU A 93 -9.39 -14.72 8.91
CA LEU A 93 -10.18 -15.67 8.11
C LEU A 93 -11.69 -15.56 8.33
N SER A 94 -12.15 -14.50 9.01
CA SER A 94 -13.57 -14.28 9.27
C SER A 94 -14.39 -14.08 8.00
N GLU A 95 -13.77 -13.62 6.90
CA GLU A 95 -14.41 -13.20 5.65
C GLU A 95 -15.46 -12.09 5.82
N ARG A 96 -15.45 -11.40 6.97
CA ARG A 96 -16.49 -10.45 7.38
C ARG A 96 -16.02 -9.02 7.50
N TYR A 97 -14.71 -8.78 7.46
CA TYR A 97 -14.16 -7.44 7.57
C TYR A 97 -14.77 -6.52 6.49
N ASN A 98 -15.38 -5.41 6.92
CA ASN A 98 -15.95 -4.41 6.03
C ASN A 98 -15.71 -3.02 6.64
N PRO A 99 -14.77 -2.23 6.06
CA PRO A 99 -14.42 -0.90 6.57
C PRO A 99 -15.50 0.15 6.33
N ARG A 100 -16.52 -0.15 5.51
CA ARG A 100 -17.54 0.83 5.14
C ARG A 100 -18.40 1.20 6.34
N VAL A 101 -18.55 2.49 6.54
CA VAL A 101 -19.42 3.05 7.58
C VAL A 101 -20.22 4.20 7.00
N GLN A 102 -21.54 4.13 7.15
CA GLN A 102 -22.41 5.26 6.86
C GLN A 102 -22.22 6.34 7.93
N CYS A 103 -21.38 7.30 7.53
CA CYS A 103 -20.99 8.56 8.15
C CYS A 103 -21.87 9.79 7.84
N THR A 104 -22.83 10.25 8.63
CA THR A 104 -23.58 11.51 8.30
C THR A 104 -23.09 12.74 9.06
N CYS A 105 -22.02 12.64 9.86
CA CYS A 105 -21.49 13.78 10.59
C CYS A 105 -20.51 14.59 9.74
N ASP A 106 -20.43 15.89 10.01
CA ASP A 106 -19.55 16.82 9.29
C ASP A 106 -18.11 16.84 9.80
N GLY A 107 -17.62 15.80 10.46
CA GLY A 107 -16.31 15.89 11.11
C GLY A 107 -16.34 16.18 12.60
N ILE A 108 -15.35 15.65 13.33
CA ILE A 108 -14.86 16.28 14.56
C ILE A 108 -14.12 17.53 14.11
N SER A 109 -14.59 18.69 14.57
CA SER A 109 -13.93 19.96 14.38
C SER A 109 -13.94 20.69 15.71
N PRO A 110 -12.76 21.09 16.20
CA PRO A 110 -12.66 22.40 16.77
C PRO A 110 -11.71 23.22 15.89
N MET A 111 -12.24 24.24 15.23
CA MET A 111 -11.45 25.27 14.54
C MET A 111 -10.74 26.22 15.54
N SER A 112 -10.72 25.90 16.83
CA SER A 112 -10.04 26.65 17.88
C SER A 112 -9.32 25.72 18.85
N SER A 113 -8.24 26.21 19.46
CA SER A 113 -7.42 25.52 20.45
C SER A 113 -8.23 25.15 21.71
N VAL A 114 -8.91 24.00 21.69
CA VAL A 114 -9.58 23.50 22.89
C VAL A 114 -8.64 22.48 23.55
N LYS A 115 -7.98 22.94 24.62
CA LYS A 115 -7.21 22.09 25.55
C LYS A 115 -8.05 20.99 26.21
N ASP A 116 -9.38 21.05 26.06
CA ASP A 116 -10.36 20.10 26.57
C ASP A 116 -11.29 19.59 25.44
N ALA A 117 -10.72 18.98 24.40
CA ALA A 117 -11.54 18.27 23.42
C ALA A 117 -12.20 17.08 24.12
N SER A 118 -13.40 17.28 24.67
CA SER A 118 -14.08 16.24 25.42
C SER A 118 -14.33 15.04 24.50
N LEU A 119 -13.94 13.85 24.95
CA LEU A 119 -14.19 12.57 24.28
C LEU A 119 -15.68 12.35 23.93
N THR A 120 -16.59 13.11 24.56
CA THR A 120 -18.03 13.10 24.26
C THR A 120 -18.40 13.64 22.87
N ASN A 121 -17.64 14.55 22.27
CA ASN A 121 -17.86 14.96 20.88
C ASN A 121 -17.27 13.96 19.88
N VAL A 122 -16.23 13.22 20.29
CA VAL A 122 -15.60 12.16 19.49
C VAL A 122 -16.56 10.99 19.26
N THR A 123 -17.41 10.68 20.24
CA THR A 123 -18.44 9.63 20.15
C THR A 123 -19.63 9.97 19.24
N ALA A 124 -19.76 11.21 18.75
CA ALA A 124 -20.82 11.57 17.79
C ALA A 124 -20.51 11.10 16.36
N CYS A 125 -19.26 10.77 16.04
CA CYS A 125 -18.86 10.23 14.74
C CYS A 125 -18.88 8.69 14.78
N ARG A 126 -19.85 8.08 14.09
CA ARG A 126 -20.05 6.62 14.06
C ARG A 126 -18.82 5.86 13.61
N SER A 127 -18.10 6.38 12.61
CA SER A 127 -16.93 5.66 12.13
C SER A 127 -15.76 5.76 13.14
N ILE A 128 -15.64 6.85 13.92
CA ILE A 128 -14.56 7.01 14.90
C ILE A 128 -14.86 6.12 16.10
N GLU A 129 -16.13 6.07 16.50
CA GLU A 129 -16.63 5.11 17.46
C GLU A 129 -16.26 3.67 17.04
N LYS A 130 -16.56 3.27 15.80
CA LYS A 130 -16.18 1.93 15.28
C LYS A 130 -14.68 1.69 15.35
N MET A 131 -13.86 2.65 14.93
CA MET A 131 -12.39 2.55 15.00
C MET A 131 -11.91 2.38 16.45
N LEU A 132 -12.46 3.15 17.40
CA LEU A 132 -12.12 3.04 18.83
C LEU A 132 -12.60 1.72 19.46
N VAL A 133 -13.71 1.15 18.98
CA VAL A 133 -14.16 -0.20 19.38
C VAL A 133 -13.17 -1.25 18.87
N ALA A 134 -12.85 -1.23 17.58
CA ALA A 134 -11.90 -2.17 16.97
C ALA A 134 -10.52 -2.06 17.63
N GLN A 135 -10.03 -0.83 17.87
CA GLN A 135 -8.78 -0.58 18.56
C GLN A 135 -8.74 -1.22 19.94
N ARG A 136 -9.78 -0.99 20.77
CA ARG A 136 -9.86 -1.59 22.11
C ARG A 136 -9.88 -3.11 22.04
N ASN A 137 -10.58 -3.67 21.06
CA ASN A 137 -10.66 -5.11 20.87
C ASN A 137 -9.31 -5.73 20.49
N VAL A 138 -8.60 -5.13 19.53
CA VAL A 138 -7.28 -5.58 19.07
C VAL A 138 -6.21 -5.43 20.15
N ILE A 139 -6.21 -4.30 20.89
CA ILE A 139 -5.23 -4.06 21.96
C ILE A 139 -5.39 -5.04 23.12
N LYS A 140 -6.62 -5.37 23.50
CA LYS A 140 -6.89 -6.34 24.57
C LYS A 140 -6.41 -7.76 24.22
N ARG A 141 -6.12 -8.01 22.94
CA ARG A 141 -5.83 -9.32 22.34
C ARG A 141 -4.47 -9.32 21.62
N ASP A 142 -3.49 -8.60 22.14
CA ASP A 142 -2.13 -8.51 21.59
C ASP A 142 -1.45 -9.88 21.37
N GLN A 143 -1.80 -10.87 22.18
CA GLN A 143 -1.35 -12.26 22.05
C GLN A 143 -1.89 -12.99 20.80
N GLU A 144 -2.89 -12.46 20.10
CA GLU A 144 -3.50 -13.07 18.90
C GLU A 144 -2.82 -12.67 17.58
N TRP A 145 -1.88 -11.71 17.59
CA TRP A 145 -1.34 -11.16 16.34
C TRP A 145 0.18 -10.89 16.27
N ASN A 146 0.92 -10.92 17.40
CA ASN A 146 2.38 -10.78 17.50
C ASN A 146 3.10 -9.90 16.45
N GLY A 147 3.37 -8.64 16.78
CA GLY A 147 4.06 -7.71 15.89
C GLY A 147 5.59 -7.72 15.91
N HIS A 148 6.26 -8.64 16.63
CA HIS A 148 7.74 -8.71 16.77
C HIS A 148 8.42 -7.35 17.07
N GLY A 149 7.75 -6.48 17.82
CA GLY A 149 8.23 -5.12 18.14
C GLY A 149 8.06 -4.09 17.01
N LEU A 150 7.85 -4.52 15.76
CA LEU A 150 7.52 -3.61 14.66
C LEU A 150 6.16 -2.98 14.90
N PHE A 151 5.14 -3.81 15.17
CA PHE A 151 3.78 -3.37 15.47
C PHE A 151 3.47 -3.59 16.95
N THR A 152 2.99 -2.56 17.64
CA THR A 152 2.65 -2.64 19.08
C THR A 152 1.30 -1.98 19.36
N ALA A 153 0.68 -2.36 20.48
CA ALA A 153 -0.55 -1.71 20.95
C ALA A 153 -0.37 -0.20 21.21
N GLU A 154 0.83 0.22 21.61
CA GLU A 154 1.17 1.64 21.80
C GLU A 154 1.22 2.39 20.47
N LYS A 155 1.88 1.83 19.46
CA LYS A 155 1.95 2.44 18.12
C LYS A 155 0.58 2.50 17.46
N LEU A 156 -0.27 1.48 17.64
CA LEU A 156 -1.67 1.53 17.22
C LEU A 156 -2.45 2.63 17.94
N ARG A 157 -2.19 2.87 19.23
CA ARG A 157 -2.76 4.02 19.95
C ARG A 157 -2.34 5.34 19.34
N GLY A 158 -1.04 5.53 19.11
CA GLY A 158 -0.50 6.73 18.50
C GLY A 158 -1.07 6.99 17.09
N ALA A 159 -1.14 5.97 16.25
CA ALA A 159 -1.69 6.09 14.90
C ALA A 159 -3.18 6.46 14.91
N VAL A 160 -4.00 5.79 15.73
CA VAL A 160 -5.43 6.11 15.87
C VAL A 160 -5.63 7.52 16.44
N GLU A 161 -4.88 7.90 17.47
CA GLU A 161 -4.94 9.24 18.05
C GLU A 161 -4.61 10.31 17.01
N GLU A 162 -3.53 10.11 16.25
CA GLU A 162 -3.12 11.01 15.18
C GLU A 162 -4.20 11.15 14.10
N LEU A 163 -4.86 10.05 13.68
CA LEU A 163 -5.95 10.08 12.70
C LEU A 163 -7.24 10.73 13.23
N ILE A 164 -7.54 10.60 14.53
CA ILE A 164 -8.72 11.26 15.14
C ILE A 164 -8.51 12.77 15.18
N PHE A 165 -7.32 13.20 15.61
CA PHE A 165 -7.02 14.61 15.85
C PHE A 165 -6.30 15.30 14.68
N CYS A 166 -6.17 14.64 13.52
CA CYS A 166 -5.43 15.17 12.37
C CYS A 166 -5.90 16.54 11.87
N ASN A 167 -7.15 16.93 12.16
CA ASN A 167 -7.74 18.21 11.75
C ASN A 167 -7.74 19.28 12.86
N PHE A 168 -7.07 19.02 13.98
CA PHE A 168 -6.94 19.99 15.09
C PHE A 168 -5.80 20.96 14.78
N ASP A 169 -5.71 22.05 15.55
CA ASP A 169 -4.63 23.05 15.45
C ASP A 169 -4.38 23.48 14.00
N MET A 170 -5.46 23.75 13.27
CA MET A 170 -5.40 24.24 11.91
C MET A 170 -4.59 25.54 11.86
N GLN A 171 -3.63 25.57 10.96
CA GLN A 171 -2.74 26.71 10.80
C GLN A 171 -3.32 27.68 9.79
N GLY A 172 -2.90 28.94 9.90
CA GLY A 172 -3.15 29.93 8.85
C GLY A 172 -2.52 29.50 7.52
N SER A 173 -2.96 30.13 6.42
CA SER A 173 -2.35 29.90 5.11
C SER A 173 -0.83 30.10 5.20
N PRO A 174 -0.03 29.16 4.70
CA PRO A 174 1.42 29.34 4.63
C PRO A 174 1.76 30.50 3.70
N THR A 175 2.99 31.00 3.80
CA THR A 175 3.55 31.95 2.85
C THR A 175 4.23 31.24 1.69
N ILE A 176 4.42 31.94 0.58
CA ILE A 176 5.26 31.51 -0.54
C ILE A 176 6.57 32.32 -0.55
N CYS A 177 7.45 32.05 -1.51
CA CYS A 177 8.76 32.69 -1.64
C CYS A 177 8.72 34.22 -1.74
N SER A 178 7.63 34.79 -2.27
CA SER A 178 7.41 36.25 -2.31
C SER A 178 6.95 36.85 -0.98
N GLY A 179 6.75 36.03 0.05
CA GLY A 179 6.12 36.44 1.31
C GLY A 179 4.59 36.55 1.24
N ALA A 180 3.99 36.43 0.05
CA ALA A 180 2.54 36.42 -0.11
C ALA A 180 1.92 35.15 0.51
N SER A 181 0.63 35.22 0.84
CA SER A 181 -0.14 34.05 1.26
C SER A 181 -0.22 33.02 0.12
N ALA A 182 -0.05 31.74 0.43
CA ALA A 182 -0.26 30.64 -0.52
C ALA A 182 -1.69 30.59 -1.07
N ALA A 183 -2.67 31.19 -0.39
CA ALA A 183 -4.01 31.37 -0.93
C ALA A 183 -4.07 32.29 -2.17
N SER A 184 -3.00 33.04 -2.46
CA SER A 184 -2.89 33.90 -3.65
C SER A 184 -2.42 33.18 -4.91
N ILE A 185 -1.94 31.93 -4.81
CA ILE A 185 -1.52 31.16 -5.99
C ILE A 185 -2.74 30.67 -6.79
N THR A 186 -2.51 30.27 -8.04
CA THR A 186 -3.57 29.63 -8.85
C THR A 186 -4.12 28.41 -8.11
N PRO A 187 -5.45 28.22 -8.07
CA PRO A 187 -6.05 27.07 -7.40
C PRO A 187 -5.39 25.75 -7.79
N ILE A 188 -5.00 24.96 -6.78
CA ILE A 188 -4.35 23.67 -6.98
C ILE A 188 -5.39 22.69 -7.53
N LYS A 189 -5.18 22.29 -8.77
CA LYS A 189 -5.94 21.27 -9.50
C LYS A 189 -5.07 20.04 -9.75
N ALA A 190 -5.71 18.90 -10.00
CA ALA A 190 -5.08 17.60 -10.26
C ALA A 190 -5.77 16.87 -11.43
N PRO A 191 -5.05 15.95 -12.10
CA PRO A 191 -5.62 15.11 -13.15
C PRO A 191 -6.72 14.18 -12.62
N ASP A 192 -7.57 13.74 -13.54
CA ASP A 192 -8.54 12.68 -13.29
C ASP A 192 -7.84 11.36 -12.96
N ARG A 193 -8.11 10.80 -11.76
CA ARG A 193 -7.56 9.51 -11.32
C ARG A 193 -8.16 8.29 -12.05
N ARG A 194 -9.20 8.48 -12.88
CA ARG A 194 -9.78 7.39 -13.69
C ARG A 194 -8.81 6.94 -14.80
N PRO A 195 -8.89 5.66 -15.23
CA PRO A 195 -8.17 5.19 -16.40
C PRO A 195 -8.55 6.00 -17.64
N ASN A 196 -7.54 6.49 -18.37
CA ASN A 196 -7.69 7.23 -19.61
C ASN A 196 -7.41 6.29 -20.80
N PRO A 197 -8.39 5.99 -21.67
CA PRO A 197 -8.19 5.07 -22.80
C PRO A 197 -7.14 5.52 -23.82
N LEU A 198 -6.72 6.80 -23.81
CA LEU A 198 -5.65 7.32 -24.67
C LEU A 198 -4.24 7.00 -24.15
N CYS A 199 -4.13 6.66 -22.87
CA CYS A 199 -2.87 6.41 -22.17
C CYS A 199 -2.79 4.98 -21.62
N ASP A 200 -3.92 4.42 -21.19
CA ASP A 200 -4.05 3.14 -20.51
C ASP A 200 -4.37 1.98 -21.46
N ASN A 201 -3.91 0.78 -21.11
CA ASN A 201 -4.32 -0.43 -21.80
C ASN A 201 -5.82 -0.70 -21.63
N ALA A 202 -6.45 -1.23 -22.68
CA ALA A 202 -7.78 -1.81 -22.57
C ALA A 202 -7.80 -2.91 -21.48
N PRO A 203 -8.88 -3.03 -20.68
CA PRO A 203 -8.93 -3.97 -19.55
C PRO A 203 -8.55 -5.41 -19.91
N ARG A 204 -8.95 -5.90 -21.10
CA ARG A 204 -8.60 -7.24 -21.59
C ARG A 204 -7.09 -7.45 -21.73
N ILE A 205 -6.37 -6.45 -22.22
CA ILE A 205 -4.92 -6.52 -22.42
C ILE A 205 -4.22 -6.43 -21.06
N PHE A 206 -4.66 -5.47 -20.24
CA PHE A 206 -4.11 -5.28 -18.90
C PHE A 206 -4.26 -6.54 -18.03
N ASN A 207 -5.46 -7.14 -17.99
CA ASN A 207 -5.72 -8.38 -17.25
C ASN A 207 -4.95 -9.59 -17.80
N LYS A 208 -4.46 -9.54 -19.05
CA LYS A 208 -3.55 -10.56 -19.58
C LYS A 208 -2.12 -10.39 -19.04
N TYR A 209 -1.66 -9.15 -18.85
CA TYR A 209 -0.33 -8.89 -18.32
C TYR A 209 -0.24 -9.07 -16.80
N PHE A 210 -1.30 -8.68 -16.10
CA PHE A 210 -1.39 -8.58 -14.65
C PHE A 210 -2.70 -9.22 -14.15
N PRO A 211 -2.86 -10.55 -14.30
CA PRO A 211 -4.12 -11.23 -14.00
C PRO A 211 -4.46 -11.20 -12.51
N THR A 212 -5.66 -10.73 -12.15
CA THR A 212 -6.19 -10.82 -10.78
C THR A 212 -7.56 -11.48 -10.68
N SER A 213 -7.92 -12.01 -9.51
CA SER A 213 -9.19 -12.70 -9.28
C SER A 213 -10.36 -11.72 -9.36
N GLU A 214 -10.19 -10.53 -8.79
CA GLU A 214 -11.15 -9.44 -8.77
C GLU A 214 -11.24 -8.66 -10.10
N LYS A 215 -10.21 -8.76 -10.95
CA LYS A 215 -10.11 -8.06 -12.25
C LYS A 215 -10.30 -6.54 -12.16
N ILE A 216 -10.00 -5.95 -11.00
CA ILE A 216 -9.93 -4.52 -10.78
C ILE A 216 -8.51 -4.06 -11.07
N LYS A 217 -8.37 -3.07 -11.96
CA LYS A 217 -7.06 -2.51 -12.34
C LYS A 217 -6.26 -2.02 -11.14
N LEU A 218 -6.88 -1.24 -10.25
CA LEU A 218 -6.19 -0.67 -9.07
C LEU A 218 -5.68 -1.74 -8.11
N CYS A 219 -6.44 -2.82 -7.92
CA CYS A 219 -5.95 -3.96 -7.15
C CYS A 219 -4.74 -4.61 -7.82
N ALA A 220 -4.76 -4.76 -9.16
CA ALA A 220 -3.60 -5.27 -9.88
C ALA A 220 -2.39 -4.31 -9.79
N ASP A 221 -2.59 -2.99 -9.83
CA ASP A 221 -1.52 -2.01 -9.68
C ASP A 221 -0.82 -2.17 -8.31
N ALA A 222 -1.59 -2.22 -7.22
CA ALA A 222 -1.06 -2.43 -5.87
C ALA A 222 -0.34 -3.79 -5.71
N LYS A 223 -0.81 -4.83 -6.40
CA LYS A 223 -0.22 -6.18 -6.32
C LYS A 223 1.06 -6.28 -7.16
N TYR A 224 0.96 -6.01 -8.45
CA TYR A 224 2.03 -6.25 -9.42
C TYR A 224 3.11 -5.19 -9.40
N PHE A 225 2.76 -3.92 -9.21
CA PHE A 225 3.75 -2.85 -9.25
C PHE A 225 4.39 -2.58 -7.91
N TYR A 226 3.87 -3.17 -6.83
CA TYR A 226 4.45 -3.05 -5.50
C TYR A 226 4.72 -4.40 -4.83
N ALA A 227 3.70 -5.05 -4.26
CA ALA A 227 3.89 -6.18 -3.35
C ALA A 227 4.69 -7.33 -4.00
N MET A 228 4.33 -7.69 -5.24
CA MET A 228 5.06 -8.69 -6.02
C MET A 228 6.38 -8.16 -6.54
N ALA A 229 6.51 -6.85 -6.80
CA ALA A 229 7.76 -6.23 -7.24
C ALA A 229 8.85 -6.31 -6.15
N CYS A 230 8.49 -6.18 -4.88
CA CYS A 230 9.40 -6.27 -3.73
C CYS A 230 10.17 -7.59 -3.62
N GLY A 231 9.66 -8.69 -4.19
CA GLY A 231 10.35 -9.99 -4.23
C GLY A 231 10.39 -10.63 -5.61
N GLY A 232 10.01 -9.90 -6.66
CA GLY A 232 9.74 -10.44 -7.99
C GLY A 232 10.98 -10.99 -8.67
N SER A 233 10.83 -12.16 -9.29
CA SER A 233 11.85 -12.99 -9.93
C SER A 233 12.60 -13.98 -9.00
N PRO A 234 13.17 -13.61 -7.83
CA PRO A 234 13.77 -14.59 -6.91
C PRO A 234 12.78 -15.42 -6.10
N VAL A 235 11.57 -14.93 -5.89
CA VAL A 235 10.54 -15.62 -5.08
C VAL A 235 9.49 -16.22 -6.00
N ASP A 236 8.98 -17.39 -5.61
CA ASP A 236 7.89 -18.04 -6.30
C ASP A 236 6.66 -17.11 -6.45
N GLU A 237 6.12 -17.04 -7.68
CA GLU A 237 5.01 -16.13 -8.01
C GLU A 237 3.74 -16.45 -7.23
N GLY A 238 3.49 -17.72 -6.87
CA GLY A 238 2.35 -18.10 -6.03
C GLY A 238 2.44 -17.55 -4.61
N ILE A 239 3.64 -17.53 -4.02
CA ILE A 239 3.87 -16.95 -2.68
C ILE A 239 3.73 -15.43 -2.73
N LEU A 240 4.39 -14.78 -3.69
CA LEU A 240 4.28 -13.33 -3.87
C LEU A 240 2.85 -12.90 -4.08
N ARG A 241 2.10 -13.68 -4.87
CA ARG A 241 0.70 -13.41 -5.11
C ARG A 241 -0.14 -13.58 -3.85
N ALA A 242 0.08 -14.64 -3.08
CA ALA A 242 -0.60 -14.82 -1.81
C ALA A 242 -0.29 -13.68 -0.81
N ILE A 243 0.95 -13.18 -0.75
CA ILE A 243 1.31 -12.01 0.07
C ILE A 243 0.54 -10.77 -0.39
N ALA A 244 0.49 -10.54 -1.71
CA ALA A 244 -0.20 -9.40 -2.28
C ALA A 244 -1.73 -9.47 -2.10
N ASP A 245 -2.30 -10.68 -2.13
CA ASP A 245 -3.72 -10.93 -1.95
C ASP A 245 -4.17 -10.95 -0.48
N ALA A 246 -3.26 -11.17 0.48
CA ALA A 246 -3.57 -11.24 1.92
C ALA A 246 -4.27 -9.99 2.47
N GLY A 247 -3.99 -8.82 1.87
CA GLY A 247 -4.58 -7.53 2.24
C GLY A 247 -5.78 -7.10 1.38
N ASN A 248 -6.36 -8.00 0.58
CA ASN A 248 -7.43 -7.60 -0.33
C ASN A 248 -8.66 -7.00 0.36
N ASP A 249 -8.98 -7.46 1.56
CA ASP A 249 -10.14 -6.98 2.30
C ASP A 249 -9.97 -5.54 2.81
N VAL A 250 -8.74 -5.08 3.06
CA VAL A 250 -8.49 -3.67 3.41
C VAL A 250 -8.71 -2.74 2.22
N LEU A 251 -8.54 -3.25 0.98
CA LEU A 251 -8.78 -2.50 -0.25
C LEU A 251 -10.26 -2.17 -0.47
N ILE A 252 -11.18 -2.76 0.30
CA ILE A 252 -12.60 -2.37 0.31
C ILE A 252 -12.75 -0.91 0.75
N GLY A 253 -11.92 -0.43 1.68
CA GLY A 253 -11.98 0.96 2.15
C GLY A 253 -11.58 1.95 1.06
N ASP A 254 -10.69 1.51 0.17
CA ASP A 254 -10.14 2.32 -0.90
C ASP A 254 -11.09 2.35 -2.08
N TYR A 255 -11.63 1.20 -2.50
CA TYR A 255 -12.28 1.02 -3.82
C TYR A 255 -13.76 0.69 -3.77
N CYS A 256 -14.43 0.93 -2.64
CA CYS A 256 -15.85 0.62 -2.53
C CYS A 256 -16.74 1.46 -3.47
N GLU A 257 -16.23 2.57 -3.99
CA GLU A 257 -16.96 3.45 -4.89
C GLU A 257 -16.84 3.01 -6.37
N ALA A 258 -15.75 2.36 -6.80
CA ALA A 258 -15.60 1.78 -8.15
C ALA A 258 -15.80 0.26 -8.25
N ALA A 259 -16.15 -0.42 -7.15
CA ALA A 259 -16.38 -1.86 -7.14
C ALA A 259 -17.86 -2.23 -6.91
N THR A 260 -18.31 -3.31 -7.56
CA THR A 260 -19.63 -3.88 -7.28
C THR A 260 -19.62 -4.62 -5.93
N GLU A 261 -20.78 -4.79 -5.28
CA GLU A 261 -20.88 -5.61 -4.05
C GLU A 261 -20.33 -7.03 -4.23
N GLU A 262 -20.49 -7.61 -5.42
CA GLU A 262 -19.95 -8.94 -5.73
C GLU A 262 -18.42 -8.92 -5.72
N THR A 263 -17.82 -7.88 -6.31
CA THR A 263 -16.37 -7.68 -6.30
C THR A 263 -15.85 -7.43 -4.88
N LEU A 264 -16.57 -6.65 -4.06
CA LEU A 264 -16.20 -6.42 -2.67
C LEU A 264 -16.22 -7.72 -1.85
N LYS A 265 -17.19 -8.61 -2.08
CA LYS A 265 -17.20 -9.95 -1.45
C LYS A 265 -16.02 -10.80 -1.89
N ILE A 266 -15.62 -10.72 -3.16
CA ILE A 266 -14.42 -11.42 -3.65
C ILE A 266 -13.18 -10.92 -2.91
N LEU A 267 -13.04 -9.60 -2.69
CA LEU A 267 -11.93 -9.04 -1.92
C LEU A 267 -11.87 -9.60 -0.50
N GLN A 268 -13.01 -9.64 0.21
CA GLN A 268 -13.10 -10.21 1.57
C GLN A 268 -12.62 -11.66 1.62
N LYS A 269 -13.13 -12.49 0.72
CA LYS A 269 -12.85 -13.93 0.72
C LYS A 269 -11.45 -14.26 0.21
N ASN A 270 -10.95 -13.52 -0.79
CA ASN A 270 -9.63 -13.76 -1.34
C ASN A 270 -8.52 -13.42 -0.33
N GLY A 271 -8.70 -12.37 0.48
CA GLY A 271 -7.79 -12.06 1.58
C GLY A 271 -7.65 -13.21 2.58
N ALA A 272 -8.79 -13.77 3.02
CA ALA A 272 -8.81 -14.94 3.90
C ALA A 272 -8.13 -16.17 3.25
N ALA A 273 -8.49 -16.48 2.00
CA ALA A 273 -7.89 -17.60 1.26
C ALA A 273 -6.35 -17.46 1.18
N ALA A 274 -5.86 -16.26 0.91
CA ALA A 274 -4.45 -15.97 0.79
C ALA A 274 -3.69 -16.10 2.13
N VAL A 275 -4.23 -15.55 3.22
CA VAL A 275 -3.64 -15.73 4.56
C VAL A 275 -3.60 -17.20 4.97
N ALA A 276 -4.67 -17.96 4.69
CA ALA A 276 -4.70 -19.40 4.96
C ALA A 276 -3.66 -20.18 4.15
N PHE A 277 -3.49 -19.84 2.87
CA PHE A 277 -2.45 -20.43 2.02
C PHE A 277 -1.04 -20.11 2.54
N LEU A 278 -0.79 -18.87 2.94
CA LEU A 278 0.49 -18.47 3.54
C LEU A 278 0.75 -19.22 4.84
N LYS A 279 -0.28 -19.48 5.65
CA LYS A 279 -0.14 -20.32 6.84
C LYS A 279 0.19 -21.76 6.48
N ALA A 280 -0.44 -22.34 5.45
CA ALA A 280 -0.08 -23.68 4.96
C ALA A 280 1.38 -23.74 4.50
N CYS A 281 1.83 -22.72 3.76
CA CYS A 281 3.25 -22.57 3.39
C CYS A 281 4.16 -22.38 4.61
N ASN A 282 3.70 -21.72 5.68
CA ASN A 282 4.44 -21.59 6.93
C ASN A 282 4.60 -22.92 7.65
N LEU A 283 3.54 -23.73 7.72
CA LEU A 283 3.60 -25.09 8.26
C LEU A 283 4.58 -25.96 7.46
N ALA A 284 4.68 -25.75 6.15
CA ALA A 284 5.64 -26.42 5.26
C ALA A 284 7.08 -25.87 5.34
N GLY A 285 7.35 -24.85 6.16
CA GLY A 285 8.68 -24.23 6.30
C GLY A 285 9.09 -23.30 5.16
N ILE A 286 8.18 -22.99 4.23
CA ILE A 286 8.43 -22.11 3.08
C ILE A 286 8.36 -20.63 3.47
N VAL A 287 7.40 -20.29 4.35
CA VAL A 287 7.26 -18.95 4.94
C VAL A 287 7.65 -19.03 6.41
N SER A 288 8.57 -18.20 6.88
CA SER A 288 8.96 -18.21 8.29
C SER A 288 7.87 -17.63 9.19
N SER A 289 7.85 -18.04 10.47
CA SER A 289 6.89 -17.48 11.44
C SER A 289 7.06 -15.97 11.61
N TRP A 290 8.29 -15.45 11.51
CA TRP A 290 8.54 -14.00 11.53
C TRP A 290 7.84 -13.27 10.38
N GLN A 291 7.92 -13.79 9.15
CA GLN A 291 7.24 -13.21 7.98
C GLN A 291 5.72 -13.23 8.15
N LEU A 292 5.16 -14.36 8.59
CA LEU A 292 3.72 -14.50 8.76
C LEU A 292 3.18 -13.61 9.89
N ASP A 293 3.88 -13.54 11.02
CA ASP A 293 3.51 -12.69 12.16
C ASP A 293 3.55 -11.20 11.79
N ILE A 294 4.60 -10.73 11.10
CA ILE A 294 4.67 -9.34 10.60
C ILE A 294 3.50 -9.03 9.68
N LEU A 295 3.19 -9.94 8.75
CA LEU A 295 2.07 -9.77 7.83
C LEU A 295 0.75 -9.67 8.62
N ALA A 296 0.47 -10.64 9.48
CA ALA A 296 -0.78 -10.71 10.23
C ALA A 296 -0.97 -9.51 11.17
N ALA A 297 0.08 -9.13 11.91
CA ALA A 297 0.05 -7.96 12.79
C ALA A 297 -0.28 -6.69 12.01
N ALA A 298 0.38 -6.46 10.88
CA ALA A 298 0.14 -5.30 10.04
C ALA A 298 -1.30 -5.27 9.51
N HIS A 299 -1.83 -6.41 9.05
CA HIS A 299 -3.19 -6.50 8.51
C HIS A 299 -4.23 -6.24 9.60
N ILE A 300 -4.10 -6.87 10.77
CA ILE A 300 -5.01 -6.67 11.90
C ILE A 300 -4.99 -5.22 12.37
N GLN A 301 -3.81 -4.61 12.51
CA GLN A 301 -3.73 -3.21 12.92
C GLN A 301 -4.24 -2.25 11.84
N PHE A 302 -3.96 -2.51 10.55
CA PHE A 302 -4.45 -1.68 9.46
C PHE A 302 -5.98 -1.78 9.32
N ARG A 303 -6.58 -2.95 9.59
CA ARG A 303 -8.04 -3.10 9.66
C ARG A 303 -8.69 -2.17 10.67
N VAL A 304 -8.03 -1.88 11.80
CA VAL A 304 -8.47 -0.88 12.78
C VAL A 304 -8.45 0.52 12.16
N LEU A 305 -7.42 0.85 11.39
CA LEU A 305 -7.26 2.15 10.75
C LEU A 305 -8.15 2.36 9.52
N GLY A 306 -8.73 1.29 8.96
CA GLY A 306 -9.63 1.28 7.79
C GLY A 306 -10.98 1.99 8.00
N TYR A 307 -10.96 3.15 8.62
CA TYR A 307 -12.06 4.08 8.78
C TYR A 307 -12.40 4.78 7.45
N TYR A 308 -13.68 5.09 7.22
CA TYR A 308 -14.19 5.78 6.03
C TYR A 308 -13.57 7.17 5.81
N ARG A 309 -12.68 7.29 4.82
CA ARG A 309 -11.67 8.37 4.65
C ARG A 309 -12.21 9.80 4.50
N ASN A 310 -13.47 9.96 4.10
CA ASN A 310 -14.08 11.26 3.75
C ASN A 310 -14.79 11.92 4.93
N HIS A 311 -14.06 12.27 5.99
CA HIS A 311 -14.61 12.96 7.16
C HIS A 311 -14.07 14.40 7.28
N ALA A 312 -14.94 15.35 7.61
CA ALA A 312 -14.64 16.78 7.74
C ALA A 312 -14.20 17.50 6.44
N VAL A 313 -14.36 16.89 5.26
CA VAL A 313 -13.95 17.47 3.95
C VAL A 313 -14.52 18.87 3.73
N SER A 314 -15.79 19.09 4.11
CA SER A 314 -16.46 20.40 4.02
C SER A 314 -15.83 21.48 4.92
N LYS A 315 -15.10 21.09 5.96
CA LYS A 315 -14.48 21.98 6.95
C LYS A 315 -12.98 22.20 6.75
N ILE A 316 -12.31 21.35 5.98
CA ILE A 316 -10.87 21.49 5.71
C ILE A 316 -10.65 22.65 4.72
N PRO A 317 -9.64 23.52 4.94
CA PRO A 317 -9.29 24.60 4.01
C PRO A 317 -8.95 24.05 2.62
N GLY A 318 -9.23 24.85 1.58
CA GLY A 318 -8.71 24.56 0.24
C GLY A 318 -7.24 24.99 0.11
N GLY A 319 -6.50 24.38 -0.81
CA GLY A 319 -5.09 24.70 -1.06
C GLY A 319 -4.15 24.15 0.02
N LEU A 320 -2.93 24.67 0.08
CA LEU A 320 -1.95 24.26 1.09
C LEU A 320 -2.36 24.77 2.48
N TYR A 321 -2.40 23.88 3.45
CA TYR A 321 -2.69 24.19 4.84
C TYR A 321 -1.87 23.30 5.77
N GLY A 322 -1.73 23.73 7.02
CA GLY A 322 -1.15 22.92 8.09
C GLY A 322 -2.19 22.50 9.13
N SER A 323 -1.99 21.37 9.79
CA SER A 323 -2.81 20.91 10.93
C SER A 323 -2.00 20.06 11.91
N ARG A 324 -2.55 19.75 13.10
CA ARG A 324 -1.89 18.97 14.15
C ARG A 324 -1.18 17.77 13.56
N MET A 325 0.11 17.63 13.89
CA MET A 325 0.92 16.49 13.51
C MET A 325 1.90 16.20 14.63
N THR A 326 1.85 14.99 15.20
CA THR A 326 2.84 14.56 16.19
C THR A 326 4.16 14.29 15.50
N HIS A 327 4.21 13.27 14.64
CA HIS A 327 5.31 12.99 13.72
C HIS A 327 4.75 12.28 12.49
N LEU A 328 5.38 12.48 11.33
CA LEU A 328 5.00 11.84 10.06
C LEU A 328 4.94 10.31 10.19
N THR A 329 5.90 9.77 10.93
CA THR A 329 6.09 8.34 11.13
C THR A 329 5.05 7.72 12.08
N THR A 330 4.37 8.51 12.93
CA THR A 330 3.28 8.05 13.79
C THR A 330 2.03 7.68 12.98
N GLN A 331 1.64 8.52 12.02
CA GLN A 331 0.45 8.27 11.20
C GLN A 331 0.64 7.07 10.28
N ARG A 332 1.82 6.96 9.67
CA ARG A 332 2.17 5.94 8.67
C ARG A 332 2.91 4.75 9.27
N HIS A 333 2.93 4.66 10.61
CA HIS A 333 3.53 3.53 11.30
C HIS A 333 2.85 2.23 10.89
N ILE A 334 1.53 2.24 10.72
CA ILE A 334 0.76 1.08 10.27
C ILE A 334 0.43 1.31 8.81
N ASP A 335 1.28 0.78 7.94
CA ASP A 335 1.10 0.82 6.50
C ASP A 335 1.21 -0.60 5.95
N ILE A 336 0.11 -1.08 5.36
CA ILE A 336 0.05 -2.44 4.83
C ILE A 336 1.01 -2.64 3.66
N ALA A 337 1.26 -1.58 2.86
CA ALA A 337 2.22 -1.64 1.77
C ALA A 337 3.60 -2.00 2.35
N ASN A 338 4.08 -1.24 3.32
CA ASN A 338 5.38 -1.53 3.94
C ASN A 338 5.48 -2.98 4.44
N ALA A 339 4.45 -3.49 5.11
CA ALA A 339 4.44 -4.87 5.61
C ALA A 339 4.51 -5.92 4.48
N VAL A 340 3.66 -5.83 3.45
CA VAL A 340 3.68 -6.80 2.34
C VAL A 340 5.00 -6.73 1.57
N GLY A 341 5.56 -5.53 1.40
CA GLY A 341 6.85 -5.31 0.76
C GLY A 341 8.00 -5.92 1.54
N ILE A 342 8.06 -5.70 2.86
CA ILE A 342 9.07 -6.28 3.75
C ILE A 342 9.03 -7.80 3.69
N VAL A 343 7.84 -8.41 3.74
CA VAL A 343 7.69 -9.87 3.72
C VAL A 343 8.15 -10.45 2.38
N ALA A 344 7.74 -9.85 1.26
CA ALA A 344 8.17 -10.26 -0.07
C ALA A 344 9.69 -10.12 -0.27
N ALA A 345 10.27 -8.98 0.11
CA ALA A 345 11.71 -8.73 0.02
C ALA A 345 12.52 -9.61 1.00
N SER A 346 11.96 -9.92 2.16
CA SER A 346 12.55 -10.86 3.13
C SER A 346 12.68 -12.26 2.55
N LEU A 347 11.66 -12.76 1.85
CA LEU A 347 11.74 -14.05 1.16
C LEU A 347 12.81 -14.05 0.07
N ALA A 348 12.95 -12.94 -0.67
CA ALA A 348 13.94 -12.83 -1.74
C ALA A 348 15.39 -12.76 -1.24
N THR A 349 15.60 -12.23 -0.03
CA THR A 349 16.94 -11.90 0.49
C THR A 349 17.37 -12.73 1.69
N GLY A 350 16.43 -13.41 2.35
CA GLY A 350 16.64 -14.05 3.66
C GLY A 350 16.83 -13.05 4.82
N GLN A 351 16.75 -11.74 4.57
CA GLN A 351 16.99 -10.71 5.58
C GLN A 351 15.74 -10.43 6.39
N ARG A 352 15.95 -9.94 7.62
CA ARG A 352 14.91 -9.35 8.49
C ARG A 352 15.26 -7.91 8.78
N ILE A 353 14.30 -7.16 9.29
CA ILE A 353 14.52 -5.79 9.76
C ILE A 353 14.17 -5.64 11.24
N ASN A 354 14.82 -4.68 11.89
CA ASN A 354 14.45 -4.23 13.22
C ASN A 354 13.55 -2.99 13.17
N GLU A 355 13.15 -2.50 14.34
CA GLU A 355 12.27 -1.34 14.46
C GLU A 355 12.88 -0.06 13.88
N ALA A 356 14.16 0.23 14.11
CA ALA A 356 14.79 1.45 13.60
C ALA A 356 14.83 1.47 12.06
N GLU A 357 15.14 0.32 11.46
CA GLU A 357 15.09 0.12 10.00
C GLU A 357 13.67 0.29 9.46
N TYR A 358 12.66 -0.27 10.16
CA TYR A 358 11.25 -0.12 9.81
C TYR A 358 10.80 1.35 9.86
N MET A 359 11.13 2.08 10.92
CA MET A 359 10.73 3.47 11.06
C MET A 359 11.36 4.36 9.99
N LYS A 360 12.61 4.09 9.60
CA LYS A 360 13.26 4.77 8.47
C LYS A 360 12.58 4.46 7.14
N LEU A 361 12.23 3.19 6.91
CA LEU A 361 11.48 2.78 5.72
C LEU A 361 10.10 3.45 5.66
N SER A 362 9.36 3.43 6.76
CA SER A 362 8.05 4.09 6.89
C SER A 362 8.17 5.58 6.59
N TYR A 363 9.21 6.25 7.12
CA TYR A 363 9.48 7.67 6.82
C TYR A 363 9.72 7.91 5.32
N GLY A 364 10.65 7.17 4.71
CA GLY A 364 11.00 7.36 3.30
C GLY A 364 9.85 7.06 2.34
N THR A 365 9.14 5.95 2.55
CA THR A 365 7.97 5.56 1.72
C THR A 365 6.81 6.54 1.86
N THR A 366 6.59 7.08 3.07
CA THR A 366 5.62 8.15 3.29
C THR A 366 5.98 9.40 2.48
N LEU A 367 7.23 9.84 2.52
CA LEU A 367 7.67 11.00 1.74
C LEU A 367 7.45 10.78 0.24
N VAL A 368 7.83 9.61 -0.30
CA VAL A 368 7.62 9.29 -1.72
C VAL A 368 6.13 9.35 -2.07
N ASN A 369 5.27 8.69 -1.30
CA ASN A 369 3.82 8.64 -1.57
C ASN A 369 3.20 10.04 -1.50
N ASP A 370 3.39 10.71 -0.37
CA ASP A 370 2.61 11.87 0.00
C ASP A 370 3.08 13.15 -0.70
N LEU A 371 4.35 13.22 -1.11
CA LEU A 371 4.84 14.28 -1.99
C LEU A 371 4.28 14.13 -3.40
N VAL A 372 4.28 12.90 -3.95
CA VAL A 372 3.72 12.65 -5.29
C VAL A 372 2.22 12.94 -5.33
N ASP A 373 1.48 12.52 -4.30
CA ASP A 373 0.04 12.76 -4.22
C ASP A 373 -0.33 14.15 -3.71
N LEU A 374 0.63 14.98 -3.28
CA LEU A 374 0.39 16.27 -2.63
C LEU A 374 -0.64 17.12 -3.37
N ARG A 375 -0.53 17.22 -4.69
CA ARG A 375 -1.45 18.00 -5.54
C ARG A 375 -2.88 17.46 -5.50
N SER A 376 -3.03 16.16 -5.72
CA SER A 376 -4.31 15.46 -5.73
C SER A 376 -4.96 15.47 -4.35
N ASP A 377 -4.17 15.23 -3.31
CA ASP A 377 -4.61 15.21 -1.92
C ASP A 377 -4.97 16.61 -1.43
N THR A 378 -4.27 17.64 -1.90
CA THR A 378 -4.64 19.03 -1.66
C THR A 378 -6.00 19.36 -2.30
N MET A 379 -6.19 19.00 -3.57
CA MET A 379 -7.46 19.25 -4.27
C MET A 379 -8.64 18.53 -3.61
N ARG A 380 -8.42 17.29 -3.15
CA ARG A 380 -9.42 16.43 -2.49
C ARG A 380 -9.54 16.68 -0.99
N LYS A 381 -8.71 17.55 -0.39
CA LYS A 381 -8.65 17.80 1.05
C LYS A 381 -8.42 16.51 1.87
N GLN A 382 -7.51 15.66 1.40
CA GLN A 382 -7.18 14.39 2.03
C GLN A 382 -6.37 14.61 3.31
N ARG A 383 -7.00 14.31 4.45
CA ARG A 383 -6.36 14.38 5.77
C ARG A 383 -5.31 13.29 6.00
N GLU A 384 -5.31 12.24 5.18
CA GLU A 384 -4.39 11.11 5.33
C GLU A 384 -2.97 11.42 4.85
N ASN A 385 -2.75 12.58 4.23
CA ASN A 385 -1.44 13.04 3.77
C ASN A 385 -0.73 13.87 4.88
N PRO A 386 0.15 13.28 5.71
CA PRO A 386 0.92 13.99 6.71
C PRO A 386 1.84 15.08 6.14
N VAL A 387 2.33 14.94 4.91
CA VAL A 387 3.16 15.98 4.28
C VAL A 387 2.35 17.25 4.05
N LEU A 388 1.13 17.13 3.52
CA LEU A 388 0.19 18.24 3.40
C LEU A 388 -0.08 18.85 4.78
N ARG A 389 -0.49 18.04 5.76
CA ARG A 389 -0.79 18.51 7.11
C ARG A 389 0.42 19.15 7.81
N GLY A 390 1.62 18.79 7.41
CA GLY A 390 2.87 19.27 7.99
C GLY A 390 3.31 20.65 7.50
N VAL A 391 2.67 21.22 6.48
CA VAL A 391 3.06 22.53 5.93
C VAL A 391 2.96 23.62 7.01
N ARG A 392 4.05 24.36 7.21
CA ARG A 392 4.19 25.47 8.18
C ARG A 392 5.06 26.57 7.60
N GLY A 393 4.79 27.82 7.98
CA GLY A 393 5.60 28.96 7.56
C GLY A 393 5.63 29.11 6.04
N SER A 394 6.82 29.05 5.44
CA SER A 394 7.01 29.11 3.99
C SER A 394 6.78 27.75 3.35
N ALA A 395 5.76 27.64 2.51
CA ALA A 395 5.45 26.43 1.73
C ALA A 395 6.63 26.04 0.82
N CYS A 396 7.30 27.00 0.19
CA CYS A 396 8.43 26.71 -0.69
C CYS A 396 9.62 26.12 0.08
N GLN A 397 9.94 26.68 1.25
CA GLN A 397 11.01 26.16 2.09
C GLN A 397 10.66 24.76 2.61
N TYR A 398 9.43 24.57 3.08
CA TYR A 398 8.95 23.28 3.55
C TYR A 398 9.05 22.20 2.47
N LEU A 399 8.56 22.49 1.25
CA LEU A 399 8.63 21.54 0.14
C LEU A 399 10.06 21.26 -0.31
N LYS A 400 10.95 22.27 -0.29
CA LYS A 400 12.40 22.08 -0.52
C LYS A 400 13.00 21.10 0.47
N GLU A 401 12.74 21.29 1.76
CA GLU A 401 13.24 20.41 2.83
C GLU A 401 12.69 18.98 2.65
N LYS A 402 11.40 18.80 2.35
CA LYS A 402 10.81 17.46 2.17
C LYS A 402 11.27 16.74 0.91
N LEU A 403 11.50 17.45 -0.20
CA LEU A 403 12.12 16.88 -1.39
C LEU A 403 13.55 16.40 -1.09
N LEU A 404 14.35 17.22 -0.41
CA LEU A 404 15.72 16.87 -0.05
C LEU A 404 15.76 15.66 0.90
N GLU A 405 14.96 15.68 1.97
CA GLU A 405 14.82 14.56 2.91
C GLU A 405 14.39 13.27 2.20
N CYS A 406 13.50 13.35 1.20
CA CYS A 406 13.03 12.19 0.45
C CYS A 406 14.18 11.53 -0.32
N ILE A 407 14.99 12.32 -1.04
CA ILE A 407 16.14 11.80 -1.80
C ILE A 407 17.19 11.20 -0.85
N ILE A 408 17.51 11.90 0.24
CA ILE A 408 18.46 11.41 1.25
C ILE A 408 17.97 10.08 1.85
N CYS A 409 16.71 10.02 2.28
CA CYS A 409 16.16 8.83 2.91
C CYS A 409 16.12 7.64 1.94
N ALA A 410 15.71 7.86 0.70
CA ALA A 410 15.71 6.83 -0.34
C ALA A 410 17.12 6.27 -0.57
N ARG A 411 18.13 7.15 -0.70
CA ARG A 411 19.54 6.74 -0.83
C ARG A 411 19.95 5.87 0.35
N GLU A 412 19.76 6.36 1.57
CA GLU A 412 20.23 5.65 2.76
C GLU A 412 19.54 4.29 2.96
N LEU A 413 18.26 4.17 2.57
CA LEU A 413 17.56 2.89 2.56
C LEU A 413 18.17 1.92 1.54
N ILE A 414 18.50 2.42 0.34
CA ILE A 414 19.11 1.63 -0.73
C ILE A 414 20.54 1.17 -0.38
N GLU A 415 21.34 2.05 0.23
CA GLU A 415 22.72 1.76 0.65
C GLU A 415 22.80 0.79 1.83
N SER A 416 21.83 0.85 2.74
CA SER A 416 21.94 0.17 4.04
C SER A 416 21.72 -1.35 3.98
N LYS A 417 20.67 -1.81 3.29
CA LYS A 417 20.27 -3.23 3.29
C LYS A 417 19.52 -3.59 2.02
N LYS A 418 19.86 -4.74 1.40
CA LYS A 418 19.23 -5.22 0.16
C LYS A 418 17.70 -5.32 0.27
N LEU A 419 17.17 -5.82 1.38
CA LEU A 419 15.73 -5.83 1.65
C LEU A 419 15.13 -4.43 1.57
N LEU A 420 15.72 -3.45 2.26
CA LEU A 420 15.23 -2.06 2.26
C LEU A 420 15.33 -1.42 0.86
N ALA A 421 16.40 -1.71 0.13
CA ALA A 421 16.55 -1.28 -1.25
C ALA A 421 15.43 -1.83 -2.15
N MET A 422 15.14 -3.13 -2.07
CA MET A 422 14.07 -3.75 -2.86
C MET A 422 12.71 -3.13 -2.57
N VAL A 423 12.40 -2.89 -1.28
CA VAL A 423 11.12 -2.25 -0.91
C VAL A 423 11.06 -0.81 -1.41
N THR A 424 12.10 -0.01 -1.23
CA THR A 424 12.13 1.39 -1.68
C THR A 424 12.02 1.50 -3.20
N MET A 425 12.76 0.69 -3.96
CA MET A 425 12.70 0.71 -5.42
C MET A 425 11.34 0.23 -5.95
N ALA A 426 10.77 -0.82 -5.35
CA ALA A 426 9.42 -1.28 -5.69
C ALA A 426 8.35 -0.24 -5.33
N PHE A 427 8.51 0.49 -4.23
CA PHE A 427 7.62 1.58 -3.86
C PHE A 427 7.65 2.69 -4.92
N CYS A 428 8.83 3.10 -5.39
CA CYS A 428 8.96 4.07 -6.48
C CYS A 428 8.35 3.54 -7.79
N ASN A 429 8.53 2.25 -8.09
CA ASN A 429 7.89 1.61 -9.25
C ASN A 429 6.37 1.69 -9.15
N TRP A 430 5.79 1.37 -7.99
CA TRP A 430 4.35 1.53 -7.76
C TRP A 430 3.90 2.97 -7.93
N THR A 431 4.62 3.93 -7.37
CA THR A 431 4.27 5.34 -7.49
C THR A 431 4.22 5.80 -8.94
N VAL A 432 5.22 5.44 -9.76
CA VAL A 432 5.26 5.74 -11.20
C VAL A 432 4.19 4.97 -11.96
N MET A 433 3.96 3.71 -11.59
CA MET A 433 3.19 2.80 -12.40
C MET A 433 1.68 2.78 -12.09
N ALA A 434 1.30 3.11 -10.87
CA ALA A 434 -0.08 2.99 -10.42
C ALA A 434 -0.98 4.07 -11.04
N SER A 435 -2.15 3.64 -11.49
CA SER A 435 -3.11 4.52 -12.16
C SER A 435 -3.70 5.59 -11.25
N HIS A 436 -3.64 5.46 -9.92
CA HIS A 436 -4.15 6.48 -9.01
C HIS A 436 -3.25 7.72 -8.88
N HIS A 437 -1.95 7.62 -9.17
CA HIS A 437 -1.03 8.77 -9.10
C HIS A 437 -0.99 9.59 -10.40
N LYS A 438 -1.37 8.99 -11.54
CA LYS A 438 -1.43 9.67 -12.85
C LYS A 438 -0.14 10.43 -13.20
N LEU A 439 1.02 9.85 -12.88
CA LEU A 439 2.30 10.56 -12.96
C LEU A 439 2.70 10.94 -14.39
N TYR A 440 2.32 10.16 -15.39
CA TYR A 440 2.50 10.55 -16.79
C TYR A 440 1.78 11.86 -17.09
N GLU A 441 0.49 11.95 -16.73
CA GLU A 441 -0.32 13.15 -16.91
C GLU A 441 0.23 14.32 -16.09
N LEU A 442 0.63 14.10 -14.84
CA LEU A 442 1.25 15.14 -14.01
C LEU A 442 2.50 15.72 -14.66
N VAL A 443 3.41 14.87 -15.14
CA VAL A 443 4.65 15.35 -15.78
C VAL A 443 4.36 16.15 -17.04
N HIS A 444 3.33 15.81 -17.84
CA HIS A 444 3.05 16.49 -19.11
C HIS A 444 2.07 17.67 -19.00
N GLY A 445 1.18 17.68 -18.02
CA GLY A 445 0.12 18.68 -17.88
C GLY A 445 0.44 19.86 -16.96
N VAL A 446 1.51 19.76 -16.15
CA VAL A 446 2.01 20.88 -15.36
C VAL A 446 2.84 21.85 -16.19
N ARG A 447 2.60 23.16 -15.99
CA ARG A 447 3.38 24.23 -16.58
C ARG A 447 4.00 25.11 -15.52
N GLU A 448 5.23 25.51 -15.77
CA GLU A 448 5.94 26.47 -14.95
C GLU A 448 5.21 27.81 -14.97
N GLY A 449 4.92 28.36 -13.78
CA GLY A 449 4.29 29.65 -13.62
C GLY A 449 5.30 30.78 -13.84
N THR A 450 4.93 31.77 -14.64
CA THR A 450 5.79 32.94 -14.92
C THR A 450 5.57 34.10 -13.94
N ALA A 451 4.53 34.03 -13.11
CA ALA A 451 4.13 35.11 -12.21
C ALA A 451 4.88 35.12 -10.88
N ILE A 452 5.52 34.02 -10.49
CA ILE A 452 6.24 33.85 -9.23
C ILE A 452 7.68 33.48 -9.57
N ALA A 453 8.65 34.21 -9.02
CA ALA A 453 10.07 33.90 -9.21
C ALA A 453 10.38 32.50 -8.65
N GLN A 454 11.19 31.74 -9.40
CA GLN A 454 11.58 30.39 -9.01
C GLN A 454 12.45 30.40 -7.75
N CYS A 455 12.17 29.48 -6.82
CA CYS A 455 13.11 29.18 -5.75
C CYS A 455 14.30 28.35 -6.25
N GLU A 456 15.46 28.59 -5.62
CA GLU A 456 16.62 27.72 -5.73
C GLU A 456 16.49 26.53 -4.77
N TYR A 457 16.64 25.32 -5.30
CA TYR A 457 16.61 24.07 -4.55
C TYR A 457 18.01 23.44 -4.50
N ASP A 458 18.90 24.10 -3.76
CA ASP A 458 20.29 23.67 -3.59
C ASP A 458 20.39 22.25 -3.02
N SER A 459 21.51 21.59 -3.29
CA SER A 459 21.86 20.24 -2.83
C SER A 459 20.98 19.09 -3.33
N LEU A 460 19.87 19.33 -4.04
CA LEU A 460 19.07 18.24 -4.60
C LEU A 460 19.89 17.41 -5.62
N ASP A 461 20.58 18.07 -6.54
CA ASP A 461 21.39 17.40 -7.57
C ASP A 461 22.55 16.62 -6.94
N GLU A 462 23.24 17.19 -5.94
CA GLU A 462 24.30 16.50 -5.20
C GLU A 462 23.79 15.23 -4.49
N GLN A 463 22.66 15.30 -3.79
CA GLN A 463 22.09 14.12 -3.14
C GLN A 463 21.56 13.10 -4.16
N TYR A 464 21.06 13.56 -5.30
CA TYR A 464 20.63 12.69 -6.39
C TYR A 464 21.80 11.96 -7.03
N ASP A 465 22.95 12.61 -7.26
CA ASP A 465 24.15 11.95 -7.78
C ASP A 465 24.63 10.83 -6.83
N ARG A 466 24.58 11.07 -5.52
CA ARG A 466 24.86 10.02 -4.51
C ARG A 466 23.82 8.90 -4.53
N LEU A 467 22.56 9.21 -4.79
CA LEU A 467 21.53 8.19 -5.01
C LEU A 467 21.82 7.35 -6.28
N LEU A 468 22.32 7.96 -7.35
CA LEU A 468 22.71 7.24 -8.56
C LEU A 468 23.85 6.25 -8.30
N GLU A 469 24.83 6.63 -7.47
CA GLU A 469 25.91 5.73 -7.01
C GLU A 469 25.34 4.55 -6.23
N ALA A 470 24.44 4.80 -5.28
CA ALA A 470 23.76 3.76 -4.49
C ALA A 470 22.96 2.76 -5.35
N LEU A 471 22.45 3.22 -6.51
CA LEU A 471 21.66 2.39 -7.44
C LEU A 471 22.53 1.58 -8.43
N GLN A 472 23.83 1.86 -8.56
CA GLN A 472 24.72 1.14 -9.50
C GLN A 472 24.68 -0.39 -9.35
N PRO A 473 24.70 -0.98 -8.14
CA PRO A 473 24.69 -2.44 -7.98
C PRO A 473 23.44 -3.13 -8.51
N TYR A 474 22.34 -2.39 -8.71
CA TYR A 474 21.06 -2.92 -9.17
C TYR A 474 20.90 -2.86 -10.70
N GLY A 475 21.88 -2.30 -11.41
CA GLY A 475 21.91 -2.19 -12.87
C GLY A 475 21.04 -1.05 -13.42
N SER A 476 20.96 -1.01 -14.75
CA SER A 476 20.08 -0.13 -15.53
C SER A 476 19.78 -0.77 -16.87
N LEU A 477 18.58 -0.52 -17.40
CA LEU A 477 18.14 -0.92 -18.73
C LEU A 477 18.51 0.14 -19.80
N GLY A 478 19.07 1.28 -19.39
CA GLY A 478 19.44 2.37 -20.28
C GLY A 478 18.23 2.88 -21.08
N SER A 479 18.41 3.08 -22.39
CA SER A 479 17.34 3.55 -23.28
C SER A 479 16.21 2.53 -23.51
N GLY A 480 16.39 1.27 -23.08
CA GLY A 480 15.32 0.26 -23.09
C GLY A 480 14.43 0.29 -21.84
N GLY A 481 14.79 1.10 -20.83
CA GLY A 481 14.09 1.19 -19.55
C GLY A 481 12.86 2.10 -19.56
N PRO A 482 12.30 2.40 -18.37
CA PRO A 482 11.20 3.34 -18.24
C PRO A 482 11.64 4.78 -18.53
N LEU A 483 10.77 5.53 -19.21
CA LEU A 483 11.00 6.91 -19.64
C LEU A 483 9.69 7.70 -19.51
N TRP A 484 9.76 9.01 -19.26
CA TRP A 484 8.57 9.85 -19.09
C TRP A 484 7.77 9.99 -20.39
N GLU A 485 8.43 9.91 -21.54
CA GLU A 485 7.81 10.00 -22.86
C GLU A 485 6.86 8.83 -23.14
N LEU A 486 7.01 7.70 -22.43
CA LEU A 486 6.21 6.50 -22.62
C LEU A 486 4.87 6.62 -21.88
N LYS A 487 3.80 6.29 -22.60
CA LYS A 487 2.48 6.19 -21.99
C LYS A 487 2.39 4.96 -21.09
N ARG A 488 1.42 4.99 -20.17
CA ARG A 488 1.08 3.89 -19.26
C ARG A 488 0.97 2.53 -19.98
N MET A 489 0.31 2.49 -21.13
CA MET A 489 0.13 1.24 -21.89
C MET A 489 1.44 0.62 -22.40
N GLU A 490 2.45 1.45 -22.69
CA GLU A 490 3.77 1.05 -23.15
C GLU A 490 4.60 0.55 -21.97
N LEU A 491 4.58 1.28 -20.85
CA LEU A 491 5.23 0.89 -19.60
C LEU A 491 4.69 -0.45 -19.07
N ASP A 492 3.37 -0.67 -19.11
CA ASP A 492 2.74 -1.95 -18.75
C ASP A 492 3.34 -3.13 -19.55
N LYS A 493 3.47 -2.96 -20.87
CA LYS A 493 3.98 -3.99 -21.78
C LYS A 493 5.46 -4.27 -21.50
N LEU A 494 6.26 -3.22 -21.30
CA LEU A 494 7.69 -3.37 -20.98
C LEU A 494 7.89 -4.06 -19.64
N TYR A 495 7.20 -3.59 -18.59
CA TYR A 495 7.32 -4.18 -17.26
C TYR A 495 6.91 -5.66 -17.24
N HIS A 496 5.84 -6.01 -17.94
CA HIS A 496 5.43 -7.41 -18.08
C HIS A 496 6.52 -8.32 -18.66
N GLY A 497 7.40 -7.77 -19.52
CA GLY A 497 8.58 -8.45 -20.04
C GLY A 497 9.74 -8.47 -19.02
N TYR A 498 10.13 -7.32 -18.51
CA TYR A 498 11.31 -7.16 -17.64
C TYR A 498 11.14 -7.78 -16.25
N ARG A 499 9.92 -7.91 -15.73
CA ARG A 499 9.67 -8.57 -14.42
C ARG A 499 9.95 -10.07 -14.40
N ARG A 500 10.36 -10.68 -15.52
CA ARG A 500 10.52 -12.14 -15.67
C ARG A 500 11.93 -12.64 -15.36
N SER A 501 12.94 -11.77 -15.32
CA SER A 501 14.30 -12.15 -14.89
C SER A 501 14.73 -11.32 -13.70
N PRO A 502 15.51 -11.87 -12.74
CA PRO A 502 15.99 -11.11 -11.60
C PRO A 502 16.79 -9.86 -11.97
N GLU A 503 17.68 -9.97 -12.96
CA GLU A 503 18.60 -8.92 -13.37
C GLU A 503 17.84 -7.76 -14.02
N SER A 504 16.97 -8.08 -14.98
CA SER A 504 16.21 -7.06 -15.70
C SER A 504 15.10 -6.44 -14.84
N HIS A 505 14.53 -7.21 -13.92
CA HIS A 505 13.59 -6.67 -12.94
C HIS A 505 14.27 -5.72 -11.96
N SER A 506 15.42 -6.10 -11.41
CA SER A 506 16.21 -5.22 -10.53
C SER A 506 16.60 -3.92 -11.25
N ALA A 507 17.07 -4.01 -12.48
CA ALA A 507 17.44 -2.84 -13.28
C ALA A 507 16.22 -1.93 -13.57
N TRP A 508 15.06 -2.52 -13.87
CA TRP A 508 13.80 -1.77 -14.03
C TRP A 508 13.43 -1.00 -12.77
N LEU A 509 13.45 -1.66 -11.60
CA LEU A 509 13.10 -1.01 -10.33
C LEU A 509 14.09 0.12 -9.98
N ALA A 510 15.38 -0.09 -10.22
CA ALA A 510 16.38 0.94 -10.03
C ALA A 510 16.16 2.14 -10.97
N ASP A 511 15.85 1.89 -12.25
CA ASP A 511 15.54 2.96 -13.20
C ASP A 511 14.26 3.72 -12.85
N MET A 512 13.27 3.09 -12.21
CA MET A 512 12.09 3.81 -11.69
C MET A 512 12.46 4.81 -10.60
N VAL A 513 13.41 4.49 -9.73
CA VAL A 513 13.94 5.45 -8.74
C VAL A 513 14.65 6.60 -9.42
N ARG A 514 15.52 6.30 -10.41
CA ARG A 514 16.21 7.34 -11.21
C ARG A 514 15.20 8.26 -11.89
N LEU A 515 14.17 7.69 -12.49
CA LEU A 515 13.15 8.41 -13.22
C LEU A 515 12.31 9.32 -12.31
N LEU A 516 11.84 8.78 -11.18
CA LEU A 516 10.97 9.49 -10.24
C LEU A 516 11.70 10.58 -9.46
N LEU A 517 12.86 10.24 -8.86
CA LEU A 517 13.56 11.10 -7.91
C LEU A 517 14.56 12.06 -8.57
N LYS A 518 14.62 12.10 -9.91
CA LYS A 518 15.39 13.12 -10.63
C LYS A 518 14.88 14.51 -10.25
N PRO A 519 15.72 15.41 -9.68
CA PRO A 519 15.28 16.68 -9.10
C PRO A 519 14.38 17.52 -10.01
N SER A 520 14.74 17.66 -11.28
CA SER A 520 13.95 18.40 -12.28
C SER A 520 12.55 17.82 -12.51
N THR A 521 12.41 16.49 -12.48
CA THR A 521 11.09 15.84 -12.62
C THR A 521 10.33 15.88 -11.30
N PHE A 522 10.98 15.49 -10.21
CA PHE A 522 10.32 15.39 -8.92
C PHE A 522 9.77 16.74 -8.47
N ARG A 523 10.53 17.82 -8.74
CA ARG A 523 10.06 19.19 -8.50
C ARG A 523 8.82 19.54 -9.33
N ARG A 524 8.74 19.18 -10.61
CA ARG A 524 7.54 19.43 -11.44
C ARG A 524 6.28 18.79 -10.85
N ILE A 525 6.43 17.62 -10.24
CA ILE A 525 5.33 16.88 -9.60
C ILE A 525 4.90 17.56 -8.29
N VAL A 526 5.87 17.87 -7.42
CA VAL A 526 5.63 18.25 -6.02
C VAL A 526 5.47 19.76 -5.80
N ASP A 527 6.14 20.59 -6.58
CA ASP A 527 6.18 22.04 -6.40
C ASP A 527 4.91 22.70 -6.96
N VAL A 528 3.81 22.54 -6.22
CA VAL A 528 2.48 23.09 -6.55
C VAL A 528 2.41 24.62 -6.50
N VAL A 529 3.45 25.27 -5.96
CA VAL A 529 3.56 26.75 -5.91
C VAL A 529 4.05 27.29 -7.24
N HIS A 530 5.11 26.71 -7.79
CA HIS A 530 5.74 27.20 -9.02
C HIS A 530 5.26 26.48 -10.28
N TYR A 531 4.58 25.35 -10.15
CA TYR A 531 4.01 24.60 -11.27
C TYR A 531 2.48 24.53 -11.16
N SER A 532 1.80 25.06 -12.17
CA SER A 532 0.34 25.08 -12.26
C SER A 532 -0.16 23.93 -13.13
N TRP A 533 -1.31 23.35 -12.78
CA TRP A 533 -1.99 22.36 -13.62
C TRP A 533 -2.83 23.07 -14.68
N THR A 534 -2.67 22.67 -15.95
CA THR A 534 -3.31 23.39 -17.08
C THR A 534 -4.19 22.51 -17.97
N ASP A 535 -4.30 21.23 -17.65
CA ASP A 535 -5.04 20.24 -18.43
C ASP A 535 -6.37 19.85 -17.73
N ASP A 536 -7.04 18.82 -18.22
CA ASP A 536 -8.32 18.35 -17.71
C ASP A 536 -8.26 18.02 -16.20
N VAL A 537 -9.29 18.44 -15.47
CA VAL A 537 -9.38 18.30 -14.01
C VAL A 537 -10.27 17.11 -13.67
N GLY A 538 -9.81 16.27 -12.75
CA GLY A 538 -10.61 15.15 -12.24
C GLY A 538 -11.84 15.57 -11.45
N GLU A 539 -12.83 14.67 -11.38
CA GLU A 539 -13.94 14.81 -10.43
C GLU A 539 -13.41 14.69 -8.99
N VAL A 540 -13.61 15.74 -8.18
CA VAL A 540 -13.11 15.82 -6.79
C VAL A 540 -13.79 14.79 -5.89
N ASP A 541 -15.04 14.47 -6.18
CA ASP A 541 -15.88 13.55 -5.40
C ASP A 541 -15.63 12.07 -5.76
N TYR A 542 -14.84 11.79 -6.79
CA TYR A 542 -14.52 10.41 -7.16
C TYR A 542 -13.36 9.90 -6.29
N CYS A 543 -13.67 9.02 -5.34
CA CYS A 543 -12.72 7.97 -5.00
C CYS A 543 -12.98 6.82 -5.98
N PRO A 544 -11.98 6.32 -6.73
CA PRO A 544 -12.14 4.99 -7.29
C PRO A 544 -12.35 3.99 -6.15
#